data_AF-A0A4Q6AWX1-F1
#
_entry.id   AF-A0A4Q6AWX1-F1
#
_cell.length_a   1.000
_cell.length_b   1.000
_cell.length_c   1.000
_cell.angle_alpha   90.00
_cell.angle_beta   90.00
_cell.angle_gamma   90.00
#
_symmetry.space_group_name_H-M   'P 1'
#
loop_
_entity.id
_entity.type
_entity.pdbx_description
1 polymer ?
#
loop_
_entity_poly.entity_id
_entity_poly.type
_entity_poly.pdbx_seq_one_letter_code
_entity_poly.pdbx_strand_id
1 'polypeptide(L)'
;MMNYEHSELSSESSPGTVAIETQDECPELLECCRRTIQMHAKNNPMMVCSDCKKIIKVFNDDKSYKNYQRFCLSRHRRFLATQYAGQHVITFKNYDSYSA
;
A
#
# COMPACT_ATOMS: atom_id res chain seq x y z
N MET A 1 -45.22 39.65 30.09
CA MET A 1 -44.61 39.89 31.42
C MET A 1 -43.30 39.13 31.48
N MET A 2 -42.34 39.73 32.18
CA MET A 2 -40.91 39.41 32.21
C MET A 2 -40.55 38.11 32.95
N ASN A 3 -39.39 37.56 32.54
CA ASN A 3 -38.28 36.94 33.30
C ASN A 3 -38.57 35.87 34.38
N TYR A 4 -37.80 34.77 34.43
CA TYR A 4 -36.49 34.70 35.10
C TYR A 4 -35.86 33.30 34.97
N GLU A 5 -34.54 33.29 34.99
CA GLU A 5 -33.61 32.17 34.88
C GLU A 5 -33.71 31.13 36.01
N HIS A 6 -33.25 29.89 35.77
CA HIS A 6 -32.21 29.27 36.61
C HIS A 6 -31.63 28.00 35.96
N SER A 7 -30.31 28.04 35.75
CA SER A 7 -29.43 26.90 35.53
C SER A 7 -29.53 25.87 36.66
N GLU A 8 -29.41 24.58 36.34
CA GLU A 8 -28.53 23.66 37.06
C GLU A 8 -27.89 22.67 36.08
N LEU A 9 -26.55 22.59 36.17
CA LEU A 9 -25.70 21.68 35.43
C LEU A 9 -26.04 20.24 35.81
N SER A 10 -26.13 19.36 34.81
CA SER A 10 -25.90 17.92 35.01
C SER A 10 -24.86 17.47 34.00
N SER A 11 -23.64 17.40 34.50
CA SER A 11 -22.46 16.89 33.81
C SER A 11 -22.45 15.38 33.88
N GLU A 12 -22.94 14.67 32.86
CA GLU A 12 -22.67 13.24 32.70
C GLU A 12 -22.39 12.88 31.23
N SER A 13 -21.07 12.83 30.95
CA SER A 13 -20.37 11.80 30.17
C SER A 13 -20.90 11.38 28.79
N SER A 14 -20.26 11.94 27.76
CA SER A 14 -19.91 11.27 26.49
C SER A 14 -18.80 12.09 25.81
N PRO A 15 -17.95 11.55 24.91
CA PRO A 15 -17.99 10.22 24.30
C PRO A 15 -16.69 9.43 24.48
N GLY A 16 -16.81 8.12 24.69
CA GLY A 16 -15.72 7.18 24.46
C GLY A 16 -15.44 7.08 22.97
N THR A 17 -14.69 8.03 22.43
CA THR A 17 -14.05 7.91 21.13
C THR A 17 -12.88 6.95 21.27
N VAL A 18 -13.14 5.67 21.04
CA VAL A 18 -12.08 4.76 20.58
C VAL A 18 -12.37 4.48 19.11
N ALA A 19 -12.16 5.52 18.29
CA ALA A 19 -11.90 5.29 16.89
C ALA A 19 -10.53 4.60 16.84
N ILE A 20 -10.55 3.26 16.84
CA ILE A 20 -9.43 2.50 16.33
C ILE A 20 -9.42 2.82 14.83
N GLU A 21 -8.78 3.93 14.48
CA GLU A 21 -8.32 4.19 13.13
C GLU A 21 -7.35 3.05 12.82
N THR A 22 -7.91 1.96 12.28
CA THR A 22 -7.14 1.01 11.50
C THR A 22 -6.77 1.82 10.28
N GLN A 23 -5.66 2.57 10.38
CA GLN A 23 -5.06 3.21 9.22
C GLN A 23 -4.82 2.06 8.25
N ASP A 24 -5.66 2.03 7.23
CA ASP A 24 -5.52 1.24 6.02
C ASP A 24 -4.23 1.76 5.38
N GLU A 25 -3.09 1.34 5.92
CA GLU A 25 -1.76 1.69 5.44
C GLU A 25 -1.70 1.12 4.03
N CYS A 26 -2.09 1.95 3.06
CA CYS A 26 -1.86 1.72 1.66
C CYS A 26 -0.40 1.30 1.53
N PRO A 27 -0.12 0.03 1.18
CA PRO A 27 1.23 -0.49 1.33
C PRO A 27 2.16 0.31 0.41
N GLU A 28 3.08 1.09 1.00
CA GLU A 28 3.97 1.94 0.21
C GLU A 28 5.17 1.13 -0.33
N LEU A 29 5.75 1.60 -1.43
CA LEU A 29 6.97 1.04 -1.98
C LEU A 29 8.15 1.37 -1.05
N LEU A 30 8.72 0.34 -0.43
CA LEU A 30 9.86 0.45 0.49
C LEU A 30 11.08 1.11 -0.18
N GLU A 31 11.85 1.87 0.60
CA GLU A 31 13.05 2.58 0.12
C GLU A 31 14.09 1.65 -0.50
N CYS A 32 14.34 0.48 0.09
CA CYS A 32 15.24 -0.52 -0.49
C CYS A 32 14.82 -0.98 -1.90
N CYS A 33 13.51 -1.09 -2.16
CA CYS A 33 12.98 -1.39 -3.49
C CYS A 33 13.20 -0.22 -4.46
N ARG A 34 13.03 1.03 -4.01
CA ARG A 34 13.29 2.23 -4.81
C ARG A 34 14.76 2.27 -5.28
N ARG A 35 15.70 2.03 -4.37
CA ARG A 35 17.14 1.93 -4.68
C ARG A 35 17.41 0.81 -5.70
N THR A 36 16.80 -0.36 -5.52
CA THR A 36 16.95 -1.50 -6.44
C THR A 36 16.47 -1.13 -7.86
N ILE A 37 15.32 -0.46 -7.97
CA ILE A 37 14.77 -0.01 -9.26
C ILE A 37 15.72 0.98 -9.95
N GLN A 38 16.19 1.99 -9.21
CA GLN A 38 17.11 2.99 -9.76
C GLN A 38 18.40 2.37 -10.33
N MET A 39 18.93 1.32 -9.69
CA MET A 39 20.15 0.66 -10.13
C MET A 39 19.94 -0.28 -11.33
N HIS A 40 18.78 -0.96 -11.43
CA HIS A 40 18.65 -2.12 -12.31
C HIS A 40 17.55 -2.05 -13.37
N ALA A 41 16.50 -1.25 -13.18
CA ALA A 41 15.29 -1.31 -14.01
C ALA A 41 15.51 -0.99 -15.49
N LYS A 42 16.56 -0.22 -15.82
CA LYS A 42 16.91 0.12 -17.21
C LYS A 42 17.27 -1.13 -18.04
N ASN A 43 17.90 -2.12 -17.41
CA ASN A 43 18.41 -3.31 -18.09
C ASN A 43 17.60 -4.58 -17.74
N ASN A 44 16.99 -4.61 -16.55
CA ASN A 44 16.27 -5.77 -16.03
C ASN A 44 14.89 -5.35 -15.53
N PRO A 45 13.81 -5.57 -16.29
CA PRO A 45 12.45 -5.18 -15.88
C PRO A 45 11.88 -6.07 -14.77
N MET A 46 12.56 -7.15 -14.39
CA MET A 46 12.19 -8.03 -13.28
C MET A 46 13.42 -8.31 -12.41
N MET A 47 13.29 -8.08 -11.11
CA MET A 47 14.40 -8.10 -10.15
C MET A 47 13.91 -8.57 -8.77
N VAL A 48 14.84 -8.92 -7.90
CA VAL A 48 14.57 -9.22 -6.49
C VAL A 48 15.35 -8.22 -5.65
N CYS A 49 14.68 -7.53 -4.73
CA CYS A 49 15.34 -6.64 -3.77
C CYS A 49 16.22 -7.49 -2.83
N SER A 50 17.52 -7.18 -2.74
CA SER A 50 18.45 -7.89 -1.86
C SER A 50 18.07 -7.79 -0.39
N ASP A 51 17.49 -6.67 0.01
CA ASP A 51 17.27 -6.34 1.42
C ASP A 51 15.96 -6.96 1.93
N CYS A 52 14.85 -6.66 1.26
CA CYS A 52 13.53 -7.15 1.67
C CYS A 52 13.03 -8.38 0.93
N LYS A 53 13.82 -8.93 -0.01
CA LYS A 53 13.50 -10.15 -0.80
C LYS A 53 12.19 -10.09 -1.62
N LYS A 54 11.58 -8.92 -1.76
CA LYS A 54 10.43 -8.71 -2.64
C LYS A 54 10.84 -8.84 -4.11
N ILE A 55 10.00 -9.51 -4.89
CA ILE A 55 10.10 -9.50 -6.35
C ILE A 55 9.52 -8.17 -6.84
N ILE A 56 10.27 -7.47 -7.68
CA ILE A 56 9.89 -6.19 -8.27
C ILE A 56 9.82 -6.39 -9.79
N LYS A 57 8.70 -5.98 -10.39
CA LYS A 57 8.53 -5.92 -11.83
C LYS A 57 8.16 -4.50 -12.26
N VAL A 58 8.87 -3.99 -13.25
CA VAL A 58 8.76 -2.62 -13.75
C VAL A 58 8.27 -2.63 -15.20
N PHE A 59 7.39 -1.70 -15.53
CA PHE A 59 6.83 -1.52 -16.87
C PHE A 59 6.94 -0.05 -17.29
N ASN A 60 7.25 0.18 -18.58
CA ASN A 60 7.29 1.51 -19.18
C ASN A 60 5.98 1.89 -19.89
N ASP A 61 5.06 0.94 -20.05
CA ASP A 61 3.78 1.14 -20.71
C ASP A 61 2.61 0.65 -19.86
N ASP A 62 1.52 1.42 -19.89
CA ASP A 62 0.30 1.17 -19.10
C ASP A 62 -0.43 -0.11 -19.54
N LYS A 63 -0.38 -0.45 -20.83
CA LYS A 63 -1.09 -1.63 -21.37
C LYS A 63 -0.52 -2.93 -20.80
N SER A 64 0.81 -3.09 -20.84
CA SER A 64 1.49 -4.27 -20.30
C SER A 64 1.35 -4.35 -18.79
N TYR A 65 1.44 -3.21 -18.09
CA TYR A 65 1.18 -3.12 -16.66
C TYR A 65 -0.22 -3.64 -16.29
N LYS A 66 -1.28 -3.10 -16.91
CA LYS A 66 -2.67 -3.52 -16.65
C LYS A 66 -2.92 -4.98 -17.01
N ASN A 67 -2.38 -5.46 -18.13
CA ASN A 67 -2.49 -6.87 -18.50
C ASN A 67 -1.82 -7.78 -17.47
N TYR A 68 -0.65 -7.39 -16.96
CA TYR A 68 0.03 -8.16 -15.93
C TYR A 68 -0.72 -8.13 -14.60
N GLN A 69 -1.30 -7.00 -14.19
CA GLN A 69 -2.18 -6.95 -13.02
C GLN A 69 -3.34 -7.94 -13.14
N ARG A 70 -4.05 -7.95 -14.28
CA ARG A 70 -5.14 -8.90 -14.55
C ARG A 70 -4.68 -10.35 -14.46
N PHE A 71 -3.51 -10.66 -15.04
CA PHE A 71 -2.90 -11.99 -14.98
C PHE A 71 -2.54 -12.42 -13.55
N CYS A 72 -2.09 -11.49 -12.69
CA CYS A 72 -1.79 -11.78 -11.29
C CYS A 72 -3.07 -11.99 -10.48
N LEU A 73 -4.08 -11.16 -10.70
CA LEU A 73 -5.39 -11.28 -10.07
C LEU A 73 -6.09 -12.60 -10.44
N SER A 74 -6.01 -13.04 -11.71
CA SER A 74 -6.58 -14.32 -12.14
C SER A 74 -5.90 -15.54 -11.51
N ARG A 75 -4.73 -15.36 -10.88
CA ARG A 75 -4.01 -16.38 -10.10
C ARG A 75 -4.09 -16.14 -8.59
N HIS A 76 -4.97 -15.26 -8.14
CA HIS A 76 -5.13 -14.90 -6.74
C HIS A 76 -3.82 -14.44 -6.06
N ARG A 77 -2.88 -13.89 -6.83
CA ARG A 77 -1.61 -13.38 -6.30
C ARG A 77 -1.88 -12.05 -5.60
N ARG A 78 -1.35 -11.88 -4.38
CA ARG A 78 -1.35 -10.59 -3.68
C ARG A 78 -0.12 -9.79 -4.09
N PHE A 79 -0.31 -8.55 -4.50
CA PHE A 79 0.76 -7.66 -4.92
C PHE A 79 0.44 -6.21 -4.58
N LEU A 80 1.48 -5.40 -4.44
CA LEU A 80 1.38 -3.95 -4.46
C LEU A 80 1.57 -3.48 -5.91
N ALA A 81 0.66 -2.66 -6.40
CA ALA A 81 0.76 -1.99 -7.69
C ALA A 81 0.86 -0.48 -7.45
N THR A 82 1.91 0.15 -7.96
CA THR A 82 2.21 1.56 -7.69
C THR A 82 3.00 2.18 -8.84
N GLN A 83 3.30 3.47 -8.74
CA GLN A 83 4.15 4.18 -9.69
C GLN A 83 5.38 4.72 -8.96
N TYR A 84 6.51 4.71 -9.66
CA TYR A 84 7.75 5.28 -9.15
C TYR A 84 8.59 5.81 -10.30
N ALA A 85 9.05 7.07 -10.20
CA ALA A 85 9.89 7.74 -11.19
C ALA A 85 9.36 7.64 -12.65
N GLY A 86 8.03 7.76 -12.83
CA GLY A 86 7.39 7.67 -14.14
C GLY A 86 7.23 6.25 -14.70
N GLN A 87 7.59 5.22 -13.93
CA GLN A 87 7.42 3.82 -14.29
C GLN A 87 6.31 3.17 -13.47
N HIS A 88 5.66 2.14 -14.04
CA HIS A 88 4.70 1.32 -13.31
C HIS A 88 5.42 0.16 -12.62
N VAL A 89 5.12 -0.05 -11.34
CA VAL A 89 5.83 -1.02 -10.50
C VAL A 89 4.84 -1.96 -9.85
N ILE A 90 5.13 -3.26 -9.95
CA ILE A 90 4.43 -4.31 -9.20
C ILE A 90 5.44 -4.97 -8.27
N THR A 91 5.11 -5.05 -6.99
CA THR A 91 5.90 -5.83 -6.04
C THR A 91 5.07 -6.93 -5.41
N PHE A 92 5.68 -8.10 -5.27
CA PHE A 92 5.09 -9.21 -4.55
C PHE A 92 5.66 -9.23 -3.13
N LYS A 93 4.85 -9.62 -2.15
CA LYS A 93 5.41 -10.06 -0.86
C LYS A 93 6.39 -11.21 -1.13
N ASN A 94 7.34 -11.40 -0.21
CA ASN A 94 8.44 -12.35 -0.28
C ASN A 94 8.06 -13.64 -1.01
N TYR A 95 9.03 -14.31 -1.63
CA TYR A 95 8.85 -15.70 -2.03
C TYR A 95 8.17 -16.44 -0.87
N ASP A 96 6.86 -16.71 -1.00
CA ASP A 96 6.29 -17.90 -0.42
C ASP A 96 7.09 -18.98 -1.14
N SER A 97 8.17 -19.41 -0.48
CA SER A 97 8.81 -20.66 -0.83
C SER A 97 7.65 -21.62 -0.99
N TYR A 98 7.52 -22.22 -2.18
CA TYR A 98 6.73 -23.41 -2.36
C TYR A 98 7.36 -24.45 -1.43
N SER A 99 7.04 -24.40 -0.15
CA SER A 99 7.24 -25.51 0.76
C SER A 99 6.28 -26.56 0.25
N ALA A 100 6.87 -27.51 -0.46
CA ALA A 100 6.30 -28.78 -0.88
C ALA A 100 5.76 -29.56 0.33
#